data_AF-A0A8S9MP08-F1
#
_entry.id   AF-A0A8S9MP08-F1
#
_cell.length_a   1.000
_cell.length_b   1.000
_cell.length_c   1.000
_cell.angle_alpha   90.00
_cell.angle_beta   90.00
_cell.angle_gamma   90.00
#
_symmetry.space_group_name_H-M   'P 1'
#
loop_
_entity.id
_entity.type
_entity.pdbx_description
1 polymer ?
#
loop_
_entity_poly.entity_id
_entity_poly.type
_entity_poly.pdbx_seq_one_letter_code
_entity_poly.pdbx_strand_id
1 'polypeptide(L)'
;MDGGAEGTQQPHLILAHKLFLLTHPDVQDIEKVQLKSDVLSSIKSDGMAPLYETLAASSVLELDQSLLDSMRASNEEELKKLDEK
;
A
#
# COMPACT_ATOMS: atom_id res chain seq x y z
N MET A 1 19.87 9.11 -28.92
CA MET A 1 19.37 8.50 -27.68
C MET A 1 18.40 9.48 -27.10
N ASP A 2 17.12 9.27 -27.38
CA ASP A 2 16.03 10.11 -26.86
C ASP A 2 15.91 9.79 -25.37
N GLY A 3 16.35 10.74 -24.53
CA GLY A 3 16.31 10.62 -23.08
C GLY A 3 14.85 10.62 -22.66
N GLY A 4 14.41 9.52 -22.04
CA GLY A 4 13.03 9.32 -21.63
C GLY A 4 12.49 10.55 -20.94
N ALA A 5 11.33 11.03 -21.41
CA ALA A 5 10.55 12.01 -20.69
C ALA A 5 10.47 11.57 -19.22
N GLU A 6 10.81 12.45 -18.28
CA GLU A 6 10.55 12.28 -16.86
C GLU A 6 9.03 12.26 -16.65
N GLY A 7 8.40 11.16 -17.04
CA GLY A 7 6.99 10.89 -16.78
C GLY A 7 6.84 10.57 -15.30
N THR A 8 5.90 11.25 -14.64
CA THR A 8 5.50 10.90 -13.26
C THR A 8 5.23 9.40 -13.21
N GLN A 9 6.02 8.69 -12.41
CA GLN A 9 5.93 7.24 -12.26
C GLN A 9 4.53 6.85 -11.80
N GLN A 10 4.00 5.74 -12.30
CA GLN A 10 2.65 5.30 -11.94
C GLN A 10 2.59 4.98 -10.43
N PRO A 11 1.52 5.38 -9.69
CA PRO A 11 1.46 5.22 -8.24
C PRO A 11 1.66 3.78 -7.75
N HIS A 12 1.13 2.79 -8.49
CA HIS A 12 1.30 1.37 -8.14
C HIS A 12 2.75 0.88 -8.34
N LEU A 13 3.49 1.45 -9.30
CA LEU A 13 4.92 1.14 -9.49
C LEU A 13 5.76 1.74 -8.37
N ILE A 14 5.39 2.93 -7.89
CA ILE A 14 6.00 3.54 -6.71
C ILE A 14 5.75 2.68 -5.47
N LEU A 15 4.50 2.23 -5.27
CA LEU A 15 4.13 1.36 -4.16
C LEU A 15 4.89 0.03 -4.20
N ALA A 16 4.94 -0.63 -5.36
CA ALA A 16 5.67 -1.88 -5.54
C ALA A 16 7.17 -1.73 -5.22
N HIS A 17 7.79 -0.63 -5.65
CA HIS A 17 9.18 -0.34 -5.33
C HIS A 17 9.40 -0.13 -3.81
N LYS A 18 8.50 0.59 -3.14
CA LYS A 18 8.58 0.77 -1.67
C LYS A 18 8.43 -0.55 -0.91
N LEU A 19 7.52 -1.42 -1.36
CA LEU A 19 7.34 -2.76 -0.80
C LEU A 19 8.61 -3.62 -0.97
N PHE A 20 9.24 -3.56 -2.14
CA PHE A 20 10.50 -4.24 -2.38
C PHE A 20 11.58 -3.78 -1.38
N LEU A 21 11.75 -2.47 -1.22
CA LEU A 21 12.73 -1.88 -0.29
C LEU A 21 12.46 -2.28 1.17
N LEU A 22 11.19 -2.39 1.59
CA LEU A 22 10.84 -2.84 2.94
C LEU A 22 11.32 -4.26 3.24
N THR A 23 11.33 -5.14 2.24
CA THR A 23 11.77 -6.53 2.38
C THR A 23 13.27 -6.73 2.14
N HIS A 24 13.98 -5.71 1.67
CA HIS A 24 15.38 -5.82 1.29
C HIS A 24 16.30 -5.82 2.53
N PRO A 25 17.29 -6.72 2.62
CA PRO A 25 18.18 -6.82 3.78
C PRO A 25 19.09 -5.59 3.93
N ASP A 26 19.51 -4.99 2.82
CA ASP A 26 20.44 -3.85 2.83
C ASP A 26 19.79 -2.50 3.14
N VAL A 27 18.46 -2.45 3.29
CA VAL A 27 17.75 -1.23 3.66
C VAL A 27 17.75 -1.11 5.17
N GLN A 28 18.27 0.02 5.67
CA GLN A 28 18.41 0.28 7.10
C GLN A 28 17.04 0.40 7.77
N ASP A 29 16.95 -0.02 9.04
CA ASP A 29 15.69 0.03 9.79
C ASP A 29 15.12 1.44 9.91
N ILE A 30 15.97 2.46 10.00
CA ILE A 30 15.55 3.87 10.02
C ILE A 30 14.82 4.28 8.72
N GLU A 31 15.29 3.78 7.57
CA GLU A 31 14.65 4.03 6.28
C GLU A 31 13.35 3.23 6.15
N LYS A 32 13.31 2.02 6.72
CA LYS A 32 12.11 1.18 6.76
C LYS A 32 10.97 1.85 7.53
N VAL A 33 11.23 2.64 8.57
CA VAL A 33 10.18 3.38 9.30
C VAL A 33 9.40 4.31 8.35
N GLN A 34 10.11 5.10 7.55
CA GLN A 34 9.46 6.00 6.58
C GLN A 34 8.74 5.21 5.49
N LEU A 35 9.37 4.16 4.97
CA LEU A 35 8.75 3.31 3.94
C LEU A 35 7.46 2.65 4.43
N LYS A 36 7.40 2.19 5.69
CA LYS A 36 6.19 1.61 6.29
C LYS A 36 5.08 2.65 6.38
N SER A 37 5.41 3.87 6.82
CA SER A 37 4.45 4.98 6.89
C SER A 37 3.87 5.31 5.50
N ASP A 38 4.74 5.44 4.50
CA ASP A 38 4.35 5.73 3.12
C ASP A 38 3.45 4.64 2.53
N VAL A 39 3.83 3.37 2.68
CA VAL A 39 3.07 2.22 2.20
C VAL A 39 1.70 2.16 2.88
N LEU A 40 1.66 2.36 4.20
CA LEU A 40 0.41 2.39 4.96
C LEU A 40 -0.50 3.53 4.48
N SER A 41 0.06 4.71 4.19
CA SER A 41 -0.73 5.83 3.66
C SER A 41 -1.32 5.53 2.28
N SER A 42 -0.57 4.88 1.39
CA SER A 42 -1.07 4.47 0.07
C SER A 42 -2.17 3.41 0.19
N ILE A 43 -1.97 2.41 1.06
CA ILE A 43 -2.97 1.36 1.33
C ILE A 43 -4.29 1.95 1.82
N LYS A 44 -4.21 2.90 2.75
CA LYS A 44 -5.38 3.60 3.31
C LYS A 44 -6.12 4.43 2.26
N SER A 45 -5.37 5.19 1.46
CA SER A 45 -5.92 6.05 0.40
C SER A 45 -6.71 5.25 -0.63
N ASP A 46 -6.17 4.11 -1.04
CA ASP A 46 -6.69 3.35 -2.17
C ASP A 46 -7.54 2.14 -1.74
N GLY A 47 -7.91 2.04 -0.45
CA GLY A 47 -8.76 0.97 0.06
C GLY A 47 -8.16 -0.44 -0.11
N MET A 48 -6.84 -0.59 -0.03
CA MET A 48 -6.15 -1.85 -0.33
C MET A 48 -6.18 -2.86 0.83
N ALA A 49 -7.36 -3.17 1.37
CA ALA A 49 -7.52 -4.07 2.53
C ALA A 49 -6.84 -5.44 2.37
N PRO A 50 -6.96 -6.17 1.25
CA PRO A 50 -6.28 -7.46 1.09
C PRO A 50 -4.75 -7.37 1.12
N LEU A 51 -4.20 -6.26 0.60
CA LEU A 51 -2.76 -6.01 0.63
C LEU A 51 -2.30 -5.74 2.07
N TYR A 52 -3.07 -4.95 2.83
CA TYR A 52 -2.77 -4.68 4.24
C TYR A 52 -2.69 -5.96 5.07
N GLU A 53 -3.66 -6.87 4.88
CA GLU A 53 -3.68 -8.16 5.57
C GLU A 53 -2.46 -9.03 5.23
N THR A 54 -2.07 -9.06 3.96
CA THR A 54 -0.90 -9.84 3.51
C THR A 54 0.39 -9.31 4.13
N LEU A 55 0.53 -7.98 4.21
CA LEU A 55 1.70 -7.32 4.81
C LEU A 55 1.73 -7.49 6.34
N ALA A 56 0.57 -7.48 6.99
CA ALA A 56 0.45 -7.81 8.40
C ALA A 56 0.82 -9.27 8.69
N ALA A 57 0.31 -10.21 7.90
CA ALA A 57 0.65 -11.63 8.01
C ALA A 57 2.16 -11.90 7.79
N SER A 58 2.79 -11.11 6.90
CA SER A 58 4.23 -11.18 6.64
C SER A 58 5.08 -10.47 7.69
N SER A 59 4.48 -9.96 8.78
CA SER A 59 5.16 -9.17 9.84
C SER A 59 5.86 -7.90 9.34
N VAL A 60 5.48 -7.40 8.16
CA VAL A 60 6.05 -6.18 7.56
C VAL A 60 5.41 -4.95 8.21
N LEU A 61 4.08 -4.99 8.39
CA LEU A 61 3.28 -3.95 9.04
C LEU A 61 2.60 -4.50 10.29
N GLU A 62 2.31 -3.62 11.24
CA GLU A 62 1.45 -3.98 12.37
C GLU A 62 -0.01 -3.96 11.95
N LEU A 63 -0.77 -4.94 12.43
CA LEU A 63 -2.20 -5.04 12.17
C LEU A 63 -2.98 -4.14 13.12
N ASP A 64 -3.64 -3.14 12.57
CA ASP A 64 -4.68 -2.37 13.23
C ASP A 64 -6.03 -2.87 12.73
N GLN A 65 -6.72 -3.65 13.58
CA GLN A 65 -8.01 -4.23 13.25
C GLN A 65 -9.06 -3.15 12.95
N SER A 66 -9.04 -2.03 13.68
CA SER A 66 -9.99 -0.95 13.49
C SER A 66 -9.81 -0.29 12.13
N LEU A 67 -8.57 -0.15 11.69
CA LEU A 67 -8.23 0.35 10.37
C LEU A 67 -8.69 -0.63 9.27
N LEU A 68 -8.39 -1.92 9.45
CA LEU A 68 -8.77 -2.94 8.48
C LEU A 68 -10.29 -3.01 8.29
N ASP A 69 -11.04 -2.98 9.40
CA ASP A 69 -12.51 -3.03 9.37
C ASP A 69 -13.09 -1.77 8.69
N SER A 70 -12.52 -0.60 8.97
CA SER A 70 -12.89 0.66 8.30
C SER A 70 -12.69 0.60 6.78
N MET A 71 -11.53 0.10 6.32
CA MET A 71 -11.27 -0.06 4.88
C MET A 71 -12.20 -1.09 4.24
N ARG A 72 -12.49 -2.21 4.93
CA ARG A 72 -13.43 -3.22 4.44
C ARG A 72 -14.84 -2.68 4.30
N ALA A 73 -15.32 -1.91 5.28
CA ALA A 73 -16.62 -1.27 5.22
C ALA A 73 -16.70 -0.30 4.03
N SER A 74 -15.69 0.56 3.85
CA SER A 74 -15.62 1.47 2.70
C SER A 74 -15.64 0.72 1.37
N ASN A 75 -14.89 -0.39 1.25
CA ASN A 75 -14.87 -1.19 0.03
C ASN A 75 -16.22 -1.88 -0.25
N GLU A 76 -16.90 -2.39 0.79
CA GLU A 76 -18.21 -3.01 0.65
C GLU A 76 -19.26 -2.01 0.19
N GLU A 77 -19.22 -0.77 0.70
CA GLU A 77 -20.09 0.31 0.23
C GLU A 77 -19.85 0.66 -1.24
N GLU A 78 -18.59 0.75 -1.69
CA GLU A 78 -18.26 1.01 -3.10
C GLU A 78 -18.68 -0.15 -4.01
N LEU A 79 -18.53 -1.41 -3.57
CA LEU A 79 -18.99 -2.57 -4.32
C LEU A 79 -20.52 -2.57 -4.50
N LYS A 80 -21.28 -2.24 -3.45
CA LYS A 80 -22.74 -2.11 -3.53
C LYS A 80 -23.17 -1.08 -4.59
N LYS A 81 -22.48 0.06 -4.67
CA LYS A 81 -22.74 1.09 -5.70
C LYS A 81 -22.49 0.58 -7.12
N LEU A 82 -21.56 -0.35 -7.30
CA LEU A 82 -21.28 -0.96 -8.61
C LEU A 82 -22.31 -2.03 -8.96
N ASP A 83 -22.79 -2.80 -7.99
CA ASP A 83 -23.82 -3.83 -8.18
C ASP A 83 -25.22 -3.24 -8.44
N GLU A 84 -25.48 -2.00 -8.00
CA GLU A 84 -26.72 -1.26 -8.27
C GLU A 84 -26.80 -0.67 -9.69
N LYS A 85 -25.82 -0.95 -10.58
CA LYS A 85 -25.79 -0.55 -12.00
C LYS A 85 -26.01 -1.73 -12.95
#